data_AF-A0A5P8MZS9-F1
#
_entry.id   AF-A0A5P8MZS9-F1
#
_cell.length_a   1.000
_cell.length_b   1.000
_cell.length_c   1.000
_cell.angle_alpha   90.00
_cell.angle_beta   90.00
_cell.angle_gamma   90.00
#
_symmetry.space_group_name_H-M   'P 1'
#
loop_
_entity.id
_entity.type
_entity.pdbx_description
1 polymer ?
#
loop_
_entity_poly.entity_id
_entity_poly.type
_entity_poly.pdbx_seq_one_letter_code
_entity_poly.pdbx_strand_id
1 'polypeptide(L)' 'MNETYRALAEFAQTWGLLYFVGLFACVLFYALSPKNKKQFEDAARLPLSED' A
#
# COMPACT_ATOMS: atom_id res chain seq x y z
N MET A 1 -30.07 17.13 19.86
CA MET A 1 -29.19 16.17 19.15
C MET A 1 -27.98 16.97 18.67
N ASN A 2 -26.88 16.90 19.41
CA ASN A 2 -25.77 17.86 19.35
C ASN A 2 -25.09 17.85 17.96
N GLU A 3 -24.83 19.02 17.39
CA GLU A 3 -24.21 19.20 16.07
C GLU A 3 -22.91 18.40 15.90
N THR A 4 -22.16 18.21 16.99
CA THR A 4 -20.97 17.35 17.06
C THR A 4 -21.23 15.93 16.58
N TYR A 5 -22.39 15.34 16.89
CA TYR A 5 -22.73 13.97 16.47
C TYR A 5 -22.99 13.89 14.97
N ARG A 6 -23.61 14.93 14.40
CA ARG A 6 -23.89 15.03 12.96
C ARG A 6 -22.61 15.20 12.16
N ALA A 7 -21.69 16.03 12.65
CA ALA A 7 -20.35 16.18 12.07
C ALA A 7 -19.54 14.88 12.11
N LEU A 8 -19.60 14.15 13.24
CA LEU A 8 -18.90 12.87 13.39
C LEU A 8 -19.48 11.78 12.48
N ALA A 9 -20.81 11.73 12.31
CA ALA A 9 -21.49 10.78 11.45
C ALA A 9 -21.16 11.00 9.96
N GLU A 10 -21.18 12.26 9.50
CA GLU A 10 -20.79 12.60 8.12
C GLU A 10 -19.29 12.29 7.86
N PHE A 11 -18.43 12.52 8.86
CA PHE A 11 -17.03 12.12 8.77
C PHE A 11 -16.87 10.59 8.69
N ALA A 12 -17.51 9.84 9.61
CA ALA A 12 -17.43 8.39 9.66
C ALA A 12 -17.86 7.74 8.33
N GLN A 13 -18.85 8.33 7.67
CA GLN A 13 -19.33 7.89 6.36
C GLN A 13 -18.25 7.99 5.26
N THR A 14 -17.34 8.96 5.35
CA THR A 14 -16.30 9.21 4.34
C THR A 14 -14.95 8.56 4.71
N TRP A 15 -14.70 8.32 6.00
CA TRP A 15 -13.50 7.65 6.49
C TRP A 15 -13.33 6.23 5.95
N GLY A 16 -14.42 5.48 5.80
CA GLY A 16 -14.36 4.11 5.24
C GLY A 16 -13.78 4.09 3.83
N LEU A 17 -14.18 5.04 2.98
CA LEU A 17 -13.67 5.17 1.62
C LEU A 17 -12.18 5.57 1.61
N LEU A 18 -11.80 6.55 2.44
CA LEU A 18 -10.40 6.96 2.57
C LEU A 18 -9.50 5.81 3.05
N TYR A 19 -9.97 5.03 4.02
CA TYR A 19 -9.23 3.86 4.52
C TYR A 19 -9.04 2.80 3.43
N PHE A 20 -10.10 2.52 2.67
CA PHE A 20 -10.08 1.54 1.59
C PHE A 20 -9.15 1.98 0.45
N VAL A 21 -9.25 3.24 0.02
CA VAL A 21 -8.37 3.82 -1.00
C VAL A 21 -6.92 3.86 -0.54
N GLY A 22 -6.67 4.23 0.73
CA GLY A 22 -5.33 4.24 1.32
C GLY A 22 -4.68 2.85 1.36
N LEU A 23 -5.42 1.84 1.83
CA LEU A 23 -4.96 0.45 1.82
C LEU A 23 -4.70 -0.06 0.40
N PHE A 24 -5.61 0.22 -0.53
CA PHE A 24 -5.48 -0.18 -1.93
C PHE A 24 -4.24 0.44 -2.58
N ALA A 25 -4.01 1.74 -2.36
CA ALA A 25 -2.81 2.42 -2.83
C ALA A 25 -1.54 1.78 -2.24
N CYS A 26 -1.50 1.49 -0.92
CA CYS A 26 -0.38 0.80 -0.30
C CYS A 26 -0.10 -0.56 -0.94
N VAL A 27 -1.14 -1.36 -1.22
CA VAL A 27 -1.00 -2.66 -1.89
C VAL A 27 -0.51 -2.49 -3.32
N LEU A 28 -1.03 -1.52 -4.07
CA LEU A 28 -0.54 -1.20 -5.41
C LEU A 28 0.93 -0.77 -5.40
N PHE A 29 1.32 0.10 -4.48
CA PHE A 29 2.72 0.50 -4.32
C PHE A 29 3.60 -0.71 -4.01
N TYR A 30 3.15 -1.63 -3.16
CA TYR A 30 3.86 -2.87 -2.87
C TYR A 30 3.95 -3.77 -4.10
N ALA A 31 2.84 -4.02 -4.79
CA ALA A 31 2.74 -4.94 -5.92
C ALA A 31 3.48 -4.42 -7.17
N LEU A 32 3.41 -3.11 -7.42
CA LEU A 32 4.12 -2.44 -8.52
C LEU A 32 5.55 -2.08 -8.15
N SER A 33 5.95 -2.23 -6.89
CA SER A 33 7.29 -1.90 -6.42
C SER A 33 8.34 -2.68 -7.23
N PRO A 34 9.18 -2.00 -8.03
CA PRO A 34 10.32 -2.63 -8.68
C PRO A 34 11.47 -2.89 -7.68
N LYS A 35 11.27 -2.63 -6.39
CA LYS A 35 12.32 -2.57 -5.36
C LYS A 35 13.03 -3.91 -5.16
N ASN A 36 12.40 -5.03 -5.52
CA ASN A 36 13.07 -6.33 -5.55
C ASN A 36 13.55 -6.74 -6.95
N LYS A 37 13.11 -6.09 -8.04
CA LYS A 37 13.57 -6.42 -9.40
C LYS A 37 15.09 -6.23 -9.52
N LYS A 38 15.65 -5.17 -8.93
CA LYS A 38 17.10 -4.96 -8.91
C LYS A 38 17.85 -6.02 -8.11
N GLN A 39 17.33 -6.46 -6.95
CA GLN A 39 17.93 -7.56 -6.20
C GLN A 39 17.84 -8.90 -6.93
N PHE A 40 16.73 -9.17 -7.62
CA PHE A 40 16.59 -10.38 -8.44
C PHE A 40 17.46 -10.34 -9.69
N GLU A 41 17.66 -9.17 -10.29
CA GLU A 41 18.54 -9.00 -11.44
C GLU A 41 20.03 -9.08 -11.04
N ASP A 42 20.41 -8.57 -9.86
CA ASP A 42 21.74 -8.77 -9.27
C ASP A 42 21.98 -10.24 -8.93
N ALA A 43 21.01 -10.92 -8.31
CA ALA A 43 21.09 -12.34 -7.99
C ALA A 43 21.12 -13.22 -9.25
N ALA A 44 20.44 -12.83 -10.33
CA ALA A 44 20.46 -13.53 -11.60
C ALA A 44 21.77 -13.29 -12.39
N ARG A 45 22.47 -12.18 -12.13
CA ARG A 45 23.79 -11.88 -12.69
C ARG A 45 24.94 -12.41 -11.83
N LEU A 46 24.66 -12.85 -10.60
CA LEU A 46 25.63 -13.56 -9.79
C LEU A 46 25.93 -14.87 -10.54
N PRO A 47 27.15 -15.06 -11.09
CA PRO A 47 27.49 -16.31 -11.74
C PRO A 47 27.32 -17.44 -10.71
N LEU A 48 26.78 -18.57 -11.17
CA LEU A 48 26.74 -19.80 -10.39
C LEU A 48 28.20 -20.16 -10.04
N SER A 49 28.69 -19.68 -8.90
CA SER A 49 29.87 -20.25 -8.27
C SER A 49 29.43 -21.61 -7.75
N GLU A 50 29.62 -22.61 -8.60
CA GLU A 50 29.73 -24.00 -8.18
C GLU A 50 31.01 -24.10 -7.33
N ASP A 51 30.83 -24.07 -6.00
CA ASP A 51 31.75 -24.68 -5.04
C ASP A 51 31.11 -25.96 -4.49
#